data_AF-A0A537LPN9-F1
#
_entry.id   AF-A0A537LPN9-F1
#
_cell.length_a   1.000
_cell.length_b   1.000
_cell.length_c   1.000
_cell.angle_alpha   90.00
_cell.angle_beta   90.00
_cell.angle_gamma   90.00
#
_symmetry.space_group_name_H-M   'P 1'
#
loop_
_entity.id
_entity.type
_entity.pdbx_description
1 polymer ?
#
loop_
_entity_poly.entity_id
_entity_poly.type
_entity_poly.pdbx_seq_one_letter_code
_entity_poly.pdbx_strand_id
1 'polypeptide(L)'
;MGDKVDNRRSEAEWTRREFLKLAGAGAAFAALGGAGVVSLPRAVLAGPKVINLNFTVWSYSIDTIQDNINKFQTAYNNAITVKLNDVPWPQYHETMVNRLSSKTALHVLYNGGDWLPEFARAGWVVPLEDYLPRARTYYAPKVVGYALQDMTYNGKMYGLPYYADITTFQYNAKLLKDKGVAHPPTTWEELTDQAKFLRGRGIESPMAFEFAVGLPTTYDN
;
A
#
# COMPACT_ATOMS: atom_id res chain seq x y z
N MET A 1 32.99 27.13 -32.03
CA MET A 1 32.76 25.88 -31.29
C MET A 1 32.89 26.17 -29.81
N GLY A 2 31.78 26.22 -29.08
CA GLY A 2 31.78 26.34 -27.62
C GLY A 2 31.17 25.08 -27.03
N ASP A 3 32.00 24.25 -26.41
CA ASP A 3 31.56 23.05 -25.71
C ASP A 3 30.89 23.44 -24.38
N LYS A 4 29.57 23.25 -24.32
CA LYS A 4 28.84 23.24 -23.06
C LYS A 4 29.12 21.91 -22.36
N VAL A 5 29.85 21.98 -21.24
CA VAL A 5 29.99 20.86 -20.31
C VAL A 5 28.62 20.61 -19.65
N ASP A 6 27.99 19.51 -20.03
CA ASP A 6 26.75 18.99 -19.43
C ASP A 6 27.03 18.51 -18.00
N ASN A 7 26.64 19.31 -17.01
CA ASN A 7 26.86 19.05 -15.59
C ASN A 7 25.72 18.21 -14.97
N ARG A 8 25.27 17.17 -15.66
CA ARG A 8 24.35 16.16 -15.10
C ARG A 8 25.16 15.03 -14.46
N ARG A 9 25.73 15.30 -13.29
CA ARG A 9 26.15 14.23 -12.38
C ARG A 9 24.88 13.50 -11.92
N SER A 10 24.71 12.28 -12.42
CA SER A 10 23.69 11.35 -12.01
C SER A 10 23.75 11.09 -10.50
N GLU A 11 22.73 11.52 -9.78
CA GLU A 11 22.42 10.93 -8.47
C GLU A 11 22.11 9.45 -8.73
N ALA A 12 22.93 8.55 -8.18
CA ALA A 12 22.75 7.12 -8.38
C ALA A 12 21.47 6.66 -7.66
N GLU A 13 20.39 6.47 -8.41
CA GLU A 13 19.17 5.83 -7.91
C GLU A 13 19.46 4.35 -7.61
N TRP A 14 19.17 3.93 -6.38
CA TRP A 14 19.36 2.55 -5.95
C TRP A 14 18.29 1.67 -6.61
N THR A 15 18.67 0.46 -6.98
CA THR A 15 17.70 -0.55 -7.42
C THR A 15 16.95 -1.13 -6.21
N ARG A 16 15.70 -1.59 -6.42
CA ARG A 16 14.90 -2.29 -5.38
C ARG A 16 15.69 -3.39 -4.65
N ARG A 17 16.55 -4.10 -5.38
CA ARG A 17 17.38 -5.19 -4.85
C ARG A 17 18.46 -4.71 -3.89
N GLU A 18 19.01 -3.51 -4.11
CA GLU A 18 20.06 -2.93 -3.25
C GLU A 18 19.48 -2.39 -1.95
N PHE A 19 18.29 -1.76 -2.00
CA PHE A 19 17.57 -1.34 -0.80
C PHE A 19 17.29 -2.51 0.15
N LEU A 20 16.78 -3.62 -0.40
CA LEU A 20 16.37 -4.77 0.40
C LEU A 20 17.57 -5.51 1.04
N LYS A 21 18.76 -5.46 0.44
CA LYS A 21 20.00 -6.00 1.04
C LYS A 21 20.44 -5.21 2.28
N LEU A 22 20.20 -3.90 2.32
CA LEU A 22 20.59 -3.06 3.44
C LEU A 22 19.64 -3.23 4.64
N ALA A 23 18.34 -3.40 4.38
CA ALA A 23 17.35 -3.66 5.44
C ALA A 23 17.66 -4.95 6.23
N GLY A 24 18.21 -5.98 5.57
CA GLY A 24 18.67 -7.21 6.23
C GLY A 24 19.90 -7.04 7.12
N ALA A 25 20.76 -6.05 6.84
CA ALA A 25 21.97 -5.77 7.62
C ALA A 25 21.72 -4.88 8.85
N GLY A 26 20.62 -4.11 8.86
CA GLY A 26 20.24 -3.23 9.96
C GLY A 26 19.93 -3.92 11.30
N ALA A 27 19.72 -5.25 11.30
CA ALA A 27 19.48 -6.03 12.51
C ALA A 27 20.76 -6.29 13.36
N ALA A 28 21.96 -5.93 12.86
CA ALA A 28 23.22 -6.23 13.54
C ALA A 28 23.81 -5.06 14.37
N PHE A 29 23.24 -3.86 14.32
CA PHE A 29 23.85 -2.67 14.96
C PHE A 29 23.52 -2.48 16.46
N ALA A 30 22.78 -3.40 17.09
CA ALA A 30 22.37 -3.28 18.49
C ALA A 30 23.29 -3.99 19.51
N ALA A 31 24.50 -4.40 19.12
CA ALA A 31 25.46 -4.95 20.07
C ALA A 31 26.87 -4.49 19.72
N LEU A 32 27.40 -3.54 20.52
CA LEU A 32 28.77 -3.53 21.07
C LEU A 32 29.05 -2.16 21.69
N GLY A 33 28.70 -2.02 22.97
CA GLY A 33 29.42 -1.12 23.87
C GLY A 33 30.74 -1.78 24.24
N GLY A 34 31.86 -1.08 24.04
CA GLY A 34 33.18 -1.54 24.46
C GLY A 34 34.30 -0.98 23.59
N ALA A 35 35.13 -0.12 24.18
CA ALA A 35 36.25 0.55 23.54
C ALA A 35 37.33 -0.46 23.07
N GLY A 36 37.66 -0.40 21.78
CA GLY A 36 38.77 -1.12 21.17
C GLY A 36 38.97 -0.61 19.76
N VAL A 37 39.97 0.25 19.56
CA VAL A 37 40.29 0.85 18.26
C VAL A 37 40.86 -0.24 17.34
N VAL A 38 40.00 -0.91 16.58
CA VAL A 38 40.41 -1.72 15.44
C VAL A 38 40.52 -0.79 14.23
N SER A 39 41.75 -0.57 13.78
CA SER A 39 42.08 0.19 12.58
C SER A 39 41.43 -0.44 11.36
N LEU A 40 40.30 0.13 10.90
CA LEU A 40 39.67 -0.25 9.64
C LEU A 40 40.46 0.35 8.45
N PRO A 41 40.61 -0.39 7.33
CA PRO A 41 41.26 0.13 6.14
C PRO A 41 40.51 1.37 5.61
N ARG A 42 41.30 2.33 5.12
CA ARG A 42 40.93 3.69 4.70
C ARG A 42 40.11 3.73 3.41
N ALA A 43 39.05 2.93 3.33
CA ALA A 43 38.11 2.83 2.22
C ALA A 43 36.66 2.98 2.70
N VAL A 44 36.38 3.95 3.58
CA VAL A 44 35.02 4.40 3.90
C VAL A 44 35.02 5.91 4.10
N LEU A 45 35.18 6.66 3.02
CA LEU A 45 34.81 8.08 2.94
C LEU A 45 33.83 8.34 1.80
N ALA A 46 32.94 7.37 1.54
CA ALA A 46 31.60 7.75 1.12
C ALA A 46 30.86 8.06 2.42
N GLY A 47 30.48 9.33 2.66
CA GLY A 47 29.57 9.68 3.76
C GLY A 47 28.30 8.81 3.72
N PRO A 48 27.48 8.80 4.80
CA PRO A 48 26.31 7.92 4.85
C PRO A 48 25.50 8.08 3.56
N LYS A 49 25.46 7.01 2.75
CA LYS A 49 24.75 7.03 1.47
C LYS A 49 23.28 7.28 1.81
N VAL A 50 22.79 8.49 1.51
CA VAL A 50 21.38 8.82 1.64
C VAL A 50 20.60 7.86 0.74
N ILE A 51 19.64 7.14 1.33
CA ILE A 51 18.78 6.20 0.61
C ILE A 51 17.53 6.94 0.17
N ASN A 52 17.34 7.09 -1.14
CA ASN A 52 16.14 7.73 -1.70
C ASN A 52 15.06 6.68 -2.01
N LEU A 53 13.96 6.73 -1.27
CA LEU A 53 12.79 5.87 -1.45
C LEU A 53 11.69 6.60 -2.21
N ASN A 54 11.10 5.91 -3.19
CA ASN A 54 9.94 6.39 -3.92
C ASN A 54 8.75 5.63 -3.35
N PHE A 55 7.87 6.35 -2.66
CA PHE A 55 6.66 5.79 -2.04
C PHE A 55 5.44 6.34 -2.77
N THR A 56 4.60 5.45 -3.30
CA THR A 56 3.40 5.85 -4.05
C THR A 56 2.11 5.34 -3.39
N VAL A 57 1.22 6.27 -3.04
CA VAL A 57 -0.03 6.01 -2.31
C VAL A 57 -1.23 6.47 -3.14
N TRP A 58 -2.44 6.03 -2.81
CA TRP A 58 -3.62 6.71 -3.32
C TRP A 58 -3.89 8.00 -2.53
N SER A 59 -4.53 8.97 -3.18
CA SER A 59 -4.79 10.30 -2.60
C SER A 59 -5.82 10.25 -1.45
N TYR A 60 -5.36 9.94 -0.24
CA TYR A 60 -6.17 9.95 0.98
C TYR A 60 -5.29 10.23 2.21
N SER A 61 -5.71 11.15 3.09
CA SER A 61 -4.97 11.53 4.31
C SER A 61 -3.48 11.84 4.09
N ILE A 62 -3.16 12.56 3.01
CA ILE A 62 -1.77 12.83 2.59
C ILE A 62 -0.94 13.51 3.68
N ASP A 63 -1.51 14.47 4.42
CA ASP A 63 -0.80 15.15 5.51
C ASP A 63 -0.38 14.19 6.63
N THR A 64 -1.23 13.22 6.97
CA THR A 64 -0.91 12.17 7.95
C THR A 64 0.19 11.25 7.44
N ILE A 65 0.16 10.90 6.16
CA ILE A 65 1.21 10.08 5.53
C ILE A 65 2.54 10.85 5.55
N GLN A 66 2.52 12.14 5.22
CA GLN A 66 3.71 12.98 5.23
C GLN A 66 4.27 13.16 6.65
N ASP A 67 3.43 13.33 7.67
CA ASP A 67 3.85 13.37 9.07
C ASP A 67 4.52 12.05 9.51
N ASN A 68 3.96 10.90 9.13
CA ASN A 68 4.55 9.59 9.38
C ASN A 68 5.91 9.41 8.66
N ILE A 69 6.02 9.91 7.42
CA ILE A 69 7.29 9.95 6.70
C ILE A 69 8.32 10.80 7.46
N ASN A 70 7.94 11.99 7.93
CA ASN A 70 8.85 12.87 8.66
C ASN A 70 9.37 12.20 9.95
N LYS A 71 8.49 11.53 10.70
CA LYS A 71 8.86 10.74 11.88
C LYS A 71 9.81 9.60 11.53
N PHE A 72 9.51 8.87 10.45
CA PHE A 72 10.37 7.79 9.95
C PHE A 72 11.76 8.32 9.59
N GLN A 73 11.87 9.36 8.76
CA GLN A 73 13.16 9.93 8.37
C GLN A 73 13.95 10.41 9.59
N THR A 74 13.28 11.06 10.55
CA THR A 74 13.90 11.51 11.82
C THR A 74 14.46 10.34 12.63
N ALA A 75 13.71 9.24 12.75
CA ALA A 75 14.15 8.05 13.48
C ALA A 75 15.42 7.41 12.88
N TYR A 76 15.71 7.67 11.60
CA TYR A 76 16.91 7.21 10.92
C TYR A 76 17.94 8.34 10.70
N ASN A 77 17.89 9.42 11.48
CA ASN A 77 18.80 10.57 11.38
C ASN A 77 18.89 11.15 9.95
N ASN A 78 17.79 11.11 9.20
CA ASN A 78 17.69 11.51 7.80
C ASN A 78 18.65 10.76 6.84
N ALA A 79 19.15 9.58 7.24
CA ALA A 79 19.90 8.69 6.35
C ALA A 79 19.01 8.07 5.26
N ILE A 80 17.69 8.10 5.45
CA ILE A 80 16.68 7.66 4.49
C ILE A 80 15.81 8.87 4.16
N THR A 81 15.67 9.16 2.87
CA THR A 81 14.77 10.18 2.34
C THR A 81 13.65 9.50 1.56
N VAL A 82 12.41 9.90 1.79
CA VAL A 82 11.22 9.32 1.18
C VAL A 82 10.52 10.39 0.37
N LYS A 83 10.44 10.16 -0.95
CA LYS A 83 9.62 10.95 -1.87
C LYS A 83 8.22 10.33 -1.91
N LEU A 84 7.25 11.03 -1.31
CA LEU A 84 5.84 10.71 -1.43
C LEU A 84 5.33 11.14 -2.81
N ASN A 85 4.58 10.26 -3.46
CA ASN A 85 3.80 10.58 -4.66
C ASN A 85 2.40 10.01 -4.41
N ASP A 86 1.35 10.75 -4.76
CA ASP A 86 -0.02 10.27 -4.68
C ASP A 86 -0.67 10.20 -6.06
N VAL A 87 -1.59 9.27 -6.21
CA VAL A 87 -2.40 9.10 -7.42
C VAL A 87 -3.86 8.95 -6.99
N PRO A 88 -4.82 9.69 -7.56
CA PRO A 88 -6.20 9.54 -7.15
C PRO A 88 -6.73 8.14 -7.45
N TRP A 89 -7.64 7.66 -6.58
CA TRP A 89 -8.13 6.28 -6.61
C TRP A 89 -8.57 5.79 -8.01
N PRO A 90 -9.35 6.55 -8.81
CA PRO A 90 -9.82 6.07 -10.11
C PRO A 90 -8.70 5.75 -11.12
N GLN A 91 -7.51 6.35 -10.95
CA GLN A 91 -6.36 6.14 -11.83
C GLN A 91 -5.27 5.27 -11.19
N TYR A 92 -5.43 4.89 -9.92
CA TYR A 92 -4.34 4.31 -9.13
C TYR A 92 -3.84 2.99 -9.73
N HIS A 93 -4.75 2.04 -9.97
CA HIS A 93 -4.40 0.71 -10.48
C HIS A 93 -3.69 0.79 -11.84
N GLU A 94 -4.31 1.46 -12.82
CA GLU A 94 -3.73 1.61 -14.17
C GLU A 94 -2.35 2.30 -14.11
N THR A 95 -2.20 3.32 -13.26
CA THR A 95 -0.91 4.00 -13.07
C THR A 95 0.14 3.04 -12.47
N MET A 96 -0.24 2.19 -11.51
CA MET A 96 0.69 1.21 -10.93
C MET A 96 1.08 0.13 -11.93
N VAL A 97 0.12 -0.42 -12.68
CA VAL A 97 0.38 -1.39 -13.76
C VAL A 97 1.36 -0.81 -14.78
N ASN A 98 1.13 0.42 -15.26
CA ASN A 98 2.01 1.08 -16.21
C ASN A 98 3.42 1.29 -15.64
N ARG A 99 3.55 1.80 -14.40
CA ARG A 99 4.86 2.04 -13.77
C ARG A 99 5.62 0.74 -13.49
N LEU A 100 4.92 -0.31 -13.06
CA LEU A 100 5.52 -1.61 -12.74
C LEU A 100 5.99 -2.33 -14.00
N SER A 101 5.16 -2.35 -15.05
CA SER A 101 5.50 -2.95 -16.34
C SER A 101 6.62 -2.20 -17.08
N SER A 102 6.66 -0.86 -16.99
CA SER A 102 7.73 -0.03 -17.55
C SER A 102 9.00 0.02 -16.71
N LYS A 103 8.99 -0.60 -15.52
CA LYS A 103 10.10 -0.58 -14.54
C LYS A 103 10.50 0.84 -14.10
N THR A 104 9.55 1.77 -14.07
CA THR A 104 9.75 3.10 -13.49
C THR A 104 10.14 2.95 -12.01
N ALA A 105 11.05 3.81 -11.53
CA ALA A 105 11.47 3.83 -10.13
C ALA A 105 10.25 3.93 -9.19
N LEU A 106 10.06 2.89 -8.39
CA LEU A 106 8.98 2.73 -7.42
C LEU A 106 9.47 1.75 -6.37
N HIS A 107 9.62 2.14 -5.11
CA HIS A 107 10.22 1.31 -4.07
C HIS A 107 9.16 0.70 -3.15
N VAL A 108 8.18 1.51 -2.77
CA VAL A 108 7.05 1.13 -1.93
C VAL A 108 5.78 1.65 -2.59
N LEU A 109 4.73 0.86 -2.60
CA LEU A 109 3.41 1.28 -3.05
C LEU A 109 2.35 0.81 -2.06
N TYR A 110 1.22 1.51 -2.01
CA TYR A 110 0.01 0.90 -1.50
C TYR A 110 -0.53 -0.14 -2.47
N ASN A 111 -1.18 -1.16 -1.93
CA ASN A 111 -1.72 -2.25 -2.70
C ASN A 111 -2.97 -2.78 -1.99
N GLY A 112 -4.05 -3.00 -2.74
CA GLY A 112 -5.25 -3.68 -2.25
C GLY A 112 -5.14 -5.21 -2.38
N GLY A 113 -5.89 -5.95 -1.57
CA GLY A 113 -5.98 -7.42 -1.69
C GLY A 113 -6.42 -7.86 -3.08
N ASP A 114 -7.27 -7.07 -3.73
CA ASP A 114 -7.81 -7.33 -5.07
C ASP A 114 -6.74 -7.31 -6.17
N TRP A 115 -5.68 -6.51 -6.01
CA TRP A 115 -4.63 -6.34 -7.00
C TRP A 115 -3.38 -7.17 -6.70
N LEU A 116 -3.21 -7.65 -5.46
CA LEU A 116 -2.02 -8.40 -5.08
C LEU A 116 -1.79 -9.64 -5.96
N PRO A 117 -2.79 -10.50 -6.24
CA PRO A 117 -2.59 -11.68 -7.07
C PRO A 117 -2.07 -11.34 -8.48
N GLU A 118 -2.57 -10.26 -9.08
CA GLU A 118 -2.10 -9.77 -10.37
C GLU A 118 -0.63 -9.37 -10.31
N PHE A 119 -0.28 -8.47 -9.37
CA PHE A 119 1.07 -7.91 -9.28
C PHE A 119 2.11 -8.96 -8.87
N ALA A 120 1.74 -9.88 -7.98
CA ALA A 120 2.61 -10.95 -7.53
C ALA A 120 2.84 -11.99 -8.65
N ARG A 121 1.79 -12.38 -9.39
CA ARG A 121 1.90 -13.29 -10.53
C ARG A 121 2.75 -12.70 -11.67
N ALA A 122 2.67 -11.39 -11.89
CA ALA A 122 3.49 -10.68 -12.87
C ALA A 122 4.96 -10.49 -12.41
N GLY A 123 5.29 -10.83 -11.16
CA GLY A 123 6.64 -10.65 -10.60
C GLY A 123 7.00 -9.18 -10.34
N TRP A 124 6.01 -8.30 -10.24
CA TRP A 124 6.22 -6.86 -10.06
C TRP A 124 6.43 -6.46 -8.60
N VAL A 125 5.95 -7.29 -7.67
CA VAL A 125 6.15 -7.15 -6.22
C VAL A 125 6.90 -8.36 -5.68
N VAL A 126 7.57 -8.17 -4.54
CA VAL A 126 8.37 -9.22 -3.89
C VAL A 126 7.74 -9.66 -2.58
N PRO A 127 7.84 -10.93 -2.20
CA PRO A 127 7.43 -11.38 -0.87
C PRO A 127 8.32 -10.71 0.19
N LEU A 128 7.70 -10.12 1.22
CA LEU A 128 8.42 -9.49 2.33
C LEU A 128 9.20 -10.52 3.14
N GLU A 129 8.67 -11.75 3.27
CA GLU A 129 9.30 -12.82 4.06
C GLU A 129 10.67 -13.25 3.52
N ASP A 130 10.95 -13.03 2.24
CA ASP A 130 12.28 -13.32 1.65
C ASP A 130 13.36 -12.34 2.16
N TYR A 131 12.97 -11.19 2.72
CA TYR A 131 13.87 -10.16 3.26
C TYR A 131 13.70 -9.91 4.75
N LEU A 132 12.50 -10.18 5.27
CA LEU A 132 12.11 -10.04 6.67
C LEU A 132 11.45 -11.36 7.12
N PRO A 133 12.23 -12.42 7.39
CA PRO A 133 11.68 -13.76 7.66
C PRO A 133 10.74 -13.85 8.87
N ARG A 134 10.84 -12.89 9.80
CA ARG A 134 9.99 -12.79 10.99
C ARG A 134 8.80 -11.83 10.83
N ALA A 135 8.59 -11.26 9.65
CA ALA A 135 7.56 -10.24 9.47
C ALA A 135 6.17 -10.80 9.76
N ARG A 136 5.80 -11.95 9.18
CA ARG A 136 4.48 -12.56 9.41
C ARG A 136 4.26 -12.85 10.90
N THR A 137 5.21 -13.53 11.57
CA THR A 137 5.05 -13.88 12.99
C THR A 137 5.01 -12.66 13.90
N TYR A 138 5.71 -11.58 13.54
CA TYR A 138 5.70 -10.33 14.30
C TYR A 138 4.39 -9.53 14.14
N TYR A 139 3.82 -9.49 12.92
CA TYR A 139 2.65 -8.67 12.60
C TYR A 139 1.32 -9.40 12.76
N ALA A 140 1.26 -10.72 12.53
CA ALA A 140 0.02 -11.50 12.65
C ALA A 140 -0.78 -11.28 13.95
N PRO A 141 -0.17 -11.21 15.16
CA PRO A 141 -0.94 -10.97 16.37
C PRO A 141 -1.38 -9.50 16.57
N LYS A 142 -0.97 -8.58 15.69
CA LYS A 142 -1.19 -7.12 15.80
C LYS A 142 -2.19 -6.58 14.78
N VAL A 143 -2.60 -7.42 13.83
CA VAL A 143 -3.52 -7.04 12.76
C VAL A 143 -4.68 -8.02 12.73
N VAL A 144 -5.82 -7.57 12.21
CA VAL A 144 -6.97 -8.44 11.93
C VAL A 144 -6.62 -9.45 10.85
N GLY A 145 -7.13 -10.68 10.98
CA GLY A 145 -6.72 -11.81 10.14
C GLY A 145 -6.97 -11.59 8.64
N TYR A 146 -8.10 -10.97 8.29
CA TYR A 146 -8.45 -10.70 6.89
C TYR A 146 -7.49 -9.69 6.23
N ALA A 147 -7.03 -8.67 6.96
CA ALA A 147 -6.05 -7.72 6.42
C ALA A 147 -4.69 -8.38 6.14
N LEU A 148 -4.30 -9.37 6.95
CA LEU A 148 -3.10 -10.17 6.66
C LEU A 148 -3.31 -11.11 5.47
N GLN A 149 -4.53 -11.65 5.32
CA GLN A 149 -4.90 -12.48 4.17
C GLN A 149 -4.82 -11.69 2.87
N ASP A 150 -5.32 -10.46 2.84
CA ASP A 150 -5.25 -9.57 1.66
C ASP A 150 -3.81 -9.30 1.22
N MET A 151 -2.87 -9.28 2.16
CA MET A 151 -1.44 -9.10 1.88
C MET A 151 -0.68 -10.42 1.66
N THR A 152 -1.39 -11.54 1.53
CA THR A 152 -0.82 -12.88 1.32
C THR A 152 -1.20 -13.44 -0.05
N TYR A 153 -0.21 -13.89 -0.82
CA TYR A 153 -0.42 -14.58 -2.10
C TYR A 153 0.41 -15.86 -2.14
N ASN A 154 -0.19 -16.97 -2.55
CA ASN A 154 0.42 -18.31 -2.58
C ASN A 154 1.19 -18.66 -1.28
N GLY A 155 0.58 -18.33 -0.13
CA GLY A 155 1.13 -18.61 1.21
C GLY A 155 2.24 -17.67 1.69
N LYS A 156 2.72 -16.73 0.85
CA LYS A 156 3.74 -15.75 1.23
C LYS A 156 3.15 -14.36 1.46
N MET A 157 3.65 -13.64 2.44
CA MET A 157 3.25 -12.26 2.75
C MET A 157 4.04 -11.27 1.88
N TYR A 158 3.33 -10.42 1.15
CA TYR A 158 3.89 -9.43 0.21
C TYR A 158 3.77 -7.98 0.69
N GLY A 159 2.97 -7.72 1.71
CA GLY A 159 2.72 -6.39 2.23
C GLY A 159 2.53 -6.36 3.74
N LEU A 160 2.66 -5.18 4.32
CA LEU A 160 2.26 -4.92 5.70
C LEU A 160 0.88 -4.24 5.66
N PRO A 161 -0.12 -4.75 6.38
CA PRO A 161 -1.41 -4.07 6.49
C PRO A 161 -1.25 -2.72 7.18
N TYR A 162 -1.81 -1.65 6.60
CA TYR A 162 -1.77 -0.31 7.18
C TYR A 162 -3.16 0.19 7.62
N TYR A 163 -4.22 -0.28 6.94
CA TYR A 163 -5.61 -0.11 7.30
C TYR A 163 -6.38 -1.34 6.82
N ALA A 164 -7.63 -1.43 7.24
CA ALA A 164 -8.56 -2.45 6.85
C ALA A 164 -9.95 -1.82 6.83
N ASP A 165 -10.72 -2.06 5.79
CA ASP A 165 -12.12 -1.68 5.67
C ASP A 165 -12.99 -2.93 5.53
N ILE A 166 -14.30 -2.72 5.68
CA ILE A 166 -15.30 -3.76 5.49
C ILE A 166 -16.43 -3.18 4.65
N THR A 167 -16.98 -3.98 3.74
CA THR A 167 -18.21 -3.62 3.06
C THR A 167 -19.37 -3.75 4.03
N THR A 168 -20.18 -2.69 4.15
CA THR A 168 -21.36 -2.68 5.02
C THR A 168 -22.60 -2.34 4.22
N PHE A 169 -23.73 -2.92 4.60
CA PHE A 169 -25.02 -2.52 4.07
C PHE A 169 -25.55 -1.35 4.90
N GLN A 170 -25.66 -0.18 4.28
CA GLN A 170 -26.16 1.04 4.93
C GLN A 170 -27.54 1.39 4.38
N TYR A 171 -28.41 1.93 5.23
CA TYR A 171 -29.77 2.32 4.84
C TYR A 171 -30.21 3.63 5.48
N ASN A 172 -31.10 4.36 4.78
CA ASN A 172 -31.74 5.55 5.33
C ASN A 172 -32.99 5.16 6.14
N ALA A 173 -32.83 5.05 7.45
CA ALA A 173 -33.90 4.65 8.37
C ALA A 173 -35.16 5.52 8.26
N LYS A 174 -34.99 6.84 8.08
CA LYS A 174 -36.12 7.77 7.93
C LYS A 174 -36.88 7.49 6.64
N LEU A 175 -36.18 7.30 5.53
CA LEU A 175 -36.79 6.98 4.24
C LEU A 175 -37.59 5.67 4.30
N LEU A 176 -37.01 4.62 4.90
CA LEU A 176 -37.71 3.35 5.08
C LEU A 176 -39.01 3.53 5.87
N LYS A 177 -38.94 4.23 7.02
CA LYS A 177 -40.10 4.51 7.86
C LYS A 177 -41.17 5.33 7.13
N ASP A 178 -40.78 6.43 6.49
CA ASP A 178 -41.71 7.34 5.77
C ASP A 178 -42.41 6.63 4.59
N LYS A 179 -41.77 5.62 4.00
CA LYS A 179 -42.33 4.81 2.90
C LYS A 179 -43.08 3.57 3.39
N GLY A 180 -43.13 3.31 4.70
CA GLY A 180 -43.86 2.20 5.29
C GLY A 180 -43.14 0.86 5.23
N VAL A 181 -41.81 0.85 5.17
CA VAL A 181 -40.98 -0.35 5.32
C VAL A 181 -40.77 -0.62 6.81
N ALA A 182 -41.20 -1.80 7.27
CA ALA A 182 -41.29 -2.12 8.71
C ALA A 182 -39.92 -2.33 9.38
N HIS A 183 -38.95 -2.88 8.66
CA HIS A 183 -37.59 -3.15 9.14
C HIS A 183 -36.60 -3.13 7.97
N PRO A 184 -35.31 -2.84 8.20
CA PRO A 184 -34.28 -3.05 7.19
C PRO A 184 -34.24 -4.53 6.76
N PRO A 185 -33.83 -4.82 5.51
CA PRO A 185 -33.78 -6.19 5.03
C PRO A 185 -32.65 -6.95 5.71
N THR A 186 -32.92 -8.22 6.05
CA THR A 186 -31.96 -9.16 6.64
C THR A 186 -31.58 -10.28 5.68
N THR A 187 -32.29 -10.40 4.56
CA THR A 187 -32.04 -11.35 3.48
C THR A 187 -32.02 -10.65 2.12
N TRP A 188 -31.46 -11.31 1.11
CA TRP A 188 -31.43 -10.80 -0.26
C TRP A 188 -32.83 -10.74 -0.88
N GLU A 189 -33.70 -11.67 -0.51
CA GLU A 189 -35.10 -11.72 -0.90
C GLU A 189 -35.86 -10.52 -0.32
N GLU A 190 -35.72 -10.25 0.99
CA GLU A 190 -36.32 -9.08 1.64
C GLU A 190 -35.80 -7.78 1.02
N LEU A 191 -34.49 -7.70 0.76
CA LEU A 191 -33.89 -6.54 0.11
C LEU A 191 -34.51 -6.31 -1.27
N THR A 192 -34.64 -7.35 -2.08
CA THR A 192 -35.22 -7.29 -3.43
C THR A 192 -36.67 -6.86 -3.40
N ASP A 193 -37.46 -7.41 -2.48
CA ASP A 193 -38.89 -7.10 -2.37
C ASP A 193 -39.13 -5.69 -1.83
N GLN A 194 -38.36 -5.28 -0.81
CA GLN A 194 -38.40 -3.90 -0.30
C GLN A 194 -37.96 -2.90 -1.36
N ALA A 195 -36.94 -3.22 -2.18
CA ALA A 195 -36.51 -2.38 -3.29
C ALA A 195 -37.62 -2.20 -4.34
N LYS A 196 -38.29 -3.29 -4.75
CA LYS A 196 -39.46 -3.21 -5.67
C LYS A 196 -40.60 -2.39 -5.06
N PHE A 197 -40.88 -2.58 -3.78
CA PHE A 197 -41.89 -1.82 -3.04
C PHE A 197 -41.59 -0.32 -2.99
N LEU A 198 -40.33 0.06 -2.73
CA LEU A 198 -39.87 1.44 -2.73
C LEU A 198 -39.92 2.07 -4.13
N ARG A 199 -39.60 1.30 -5.18
CA ARG A 199 -39.74 1.75 -6.57
C ARG A 199 -41.19 2.09 -6.91
N GLY A 200 -42.13 1.26 -6.49
CA GLY A 200 -43.57 1.55 -6.62
C GLY A 200 -44.03 2.82 -5.87
N ARG A 201 -43.21 3.36 -4.97
CA ARG A 201 -43.45 4.60 -4.20
C ARG A 201 -42.58 5.79 -4.65
N GLY A 202 -42.08 5.73 -5.88
CA GLY A 202 -41.36 6.83 -6.52
C GLY A 202 -39.89 6.96 -6.12
N ILE A 203 -39.28 5.92 -5.52
CA ILE A 203 -37.83 5.87 -5.35
C ILE A 203 -37.23 5.20 -6.59
N GLU A 204 -36.60 5.98 -7.47
CA GLU A 204 -36.05 5.49 -8.74
C GLU A 204 -34.97 4.42 -8.54
N SER A 205 -34.00 4.70 -7.67
CA SER A 205 -32.87 3.82 -7.33
C SER A 205 -32.91 3.46 -5.85
N PRO A 206 -33.73 2.48 -5.44
CA PRO A 206 -33.89 2.09 -4.03
C PRO A 206 -32.70 1.31 -3.47
N MET A 207 -31.79 0.87 -4.34
CA MET A 207 -30.49 0.29 -3.98
C MET A 207 -29.42 0.98 -4.80
N ALA A 208 -28.27 1.22 -4.17
CA ALA A 208 -27.05 1.64 -4.84
C ALA A 208 -25.95 0.67 -4.42
N PHE A 209 -25.17 0.20 -5.38
CA PHE A 209 -23.95 -0.52 -5.12
C PHE A 209 -22.78 0.42 -5.37
N GLU A 210 -21.95 0.63 -4.36
CA GLU A 210 -20.68 1.33 -4.50
C GLU A 210 -19.62 0.33 -4.99
N PHE A 211 -19.84 -0.26 -6.17
CA PHE A 211 -18.76 -0.98 -6.86
C PHE A 211 -18.28 -0.07 -7.98
N ALA A 212 -17.04 0.42 -7.85
CA ALA A 212 -16.34 0.97 -8.99
C ALA A 212 -16.12 -0.20 -9.97
N VAL A 213 -16.65 -0.08 -11.19
CA VAL A 213 -16.62 -1.08 -12.28
C VAL A 213 -15.20 -1.53 -12.70
N GLY A 214 -14.15 -0.97 -12.09
CA GLY A 214 -12.75 -1.26 -12.40
C GLY A 214 -12.01 -2.13 -11.38
N LEU A 215 -12.65 -2.61 -10.30
CA LEU A 215 -11.99 -3.52 -9.36
C LEU A 215 -12.10 -4.97 -9.84
N PRO A 216 -11.01 -5.77 -9.82
CA PRO A 216 -11.05 -7.19 -10.22
C PRO A 216 -11.83 -8.09 -9.24
N THR A 217 -12.59 -7.51 -8.32
CA THR A 217 -13.52 -8.20 -7.41
C THR A 217 -14.85 -8.55 -8.08
N THR A 218 -15.18 -7.92 -9.22
CA THR A 218 -16.32 -8.31 -10.04
C THR A 218 -15.88 -9.42 -11.00
N TYR A 219 -15.89 -10.65 -10.51
CA TYR A 219 -15.83 -11.81 -11.41
C TYR A 219 -17.17 -11.90 -12.15
N ASP A 220 -17.18 -11.60 -13.44
CA ASP A 220 -18.20 -12.12 -14.34
C ASP A 220 -18.00 -13.64 -14.40
N ASN A 221 -18.96 -14.38 -13.82
CA ASN A 221 -19.09 -15.82 -14.04
C ASN A 221 -19.71 -16.08 -15.42
#